data_AF-A0A3D0HUF8-F1
#
_entry.id   AF-A0A3D0HUF8-F1
#
_cell.length_a   1.000
_cell.length_b   1.000
_cell.length_c   1.000
_cell.angle_alpha   90.00
_cell.angle_beta   90.00
_cell.angle_gamma   90.00
#
_symmetry.space_group_name_H-M   'P 1'
#
loop_
_entity.id
_entity.type
_entity.pdbx_description
1 polymer ?
#
loop_
_entity_poly.entity_id
_entity_poly.type
_entity_poly.pdbx_seq_one_letter_code
_entity_poly.pdbx_strand_id
1 'polypeptide(L)'
;MASPRLFVSSTCYDLQEIRFQLRQFIVDFGYEPVMSEFDDIFYNYENHVQDSCLEEISKCQLFLLVVGNNYGSIYHQEKERNKIPDSVTLTEFKKALEVNIFKHTFINKFVDYDWKNYRRALNKVMLKYFKENNVDNSKIEIVKSKLKKEFDETYPFPYDSYRYVFYFLDIINELKEGNAYNIFESFADIKESLKKQWAGFMYESLTRNKRHDDLNLKPLEDKISHIDSNLKKLIETKSSSQGSKISFDIGKLSKDYDLENLENLQIKIDNVLKEIFCYEYYNMNDRKTYHQKRVCFNKMVSDEDTTAWLKYLDEIVKNYKWSKYIPYNIVFKNIHLSKYNKNNSEIPYKSIIELDSIFKAFSNDEKNSFVKTVQQKFIEAYEAPVDKDDLPF
;
A
#
# COMPACT_ATOMS: atom_id res chain seq x y z
N MET A 1 -28.68 -8.73 20.07
CA MET A 1 -27.30 -8.23 19.84
C MET A 1 -27.23 -7.72 18.40
N ALA A 2 -26.39 -6.74 18.09
CA ALA A 2 -26.23 -6.32 16.70
C ALA A 2 -25.59 -7.47 15.90
N SER A 3 -26.30 -7.99 14.91
CA SER A 3 -25.81 -9.02 13.99
C SER A 3 -25.52 -8.39 12.62
N PRO A 4 -24.38 -8.68 11.98
CA PRO A 4 -24.10 -8.23 10.63
C PRO A 4 -25.14 -8.78 9.64
N ARG A 5 -25.76 -7.87 8.88
CA ARG A 5 -26.64 -8.20 7.76
C ARG A 5 -25.81 -8.40 6.49
N LEU A 6 -25.97 -9.56 5.87
CA LEU A 6 -25.20 -9.99 4.70
C LEU A 6 -26.13 -10.22 3.51
N PHE A 7 -26.03 -9.34 2.52
CA PHE A 7 -26.80 -9.45 1.27
C PHE A 7 -26.17 -10.49 0.35
N VAL A 8 -26.95 -11.48 -0.11
CA VAL A 8 -26.45 -12.51 -1.03
C VAL A 8 -27.01 -12.34 -2.43
N SER A 9 -26.15 -11.85 -3.33
CA SER A 9 -26.47 -11.65 -4.74
C SER A 9 -25.91 -12.81 -5.58
N SER A 10 -26.81 -13.51 -6.27
CA SER A 10 -26.47 -14.51 -7.28
C SER A 10 -27.69 -14.80 -8.15
N THR A 11 -27.50 -15.53 -9.24
CA THR A 11 -28.62 -16.17 -9.93
C THR A 11 -29.29 -17.20 -9.00
N CYS A 12 -30.62 -17.28 -9.03
CA CYS A 12 -31.38 -18.08 -8.05
C CYS A 12 -31.59 -19.54 -8.49
N TYR A 13 -31.81 -19.78 -9.79
CA TYR A 13 -32.22 -21.10 -10.28
C TYR A 13 -31.08 -22.10 -10.37
N ASP A 14 -29.95 -21.72 -10.95
CA ASP A 14 -28.79 -22.58 -11.16
C ASP A 14 -27.92 -22.74 -9.91
N LEU A 15 -27.93 -21.77 -9.01
CA LEU A 15 -27.20 -21.80 -7.75
C LEU A 15 -28.10 -22.13 -6.54
N GLN A 16 -29.32 -22.61 -6.76
CA GLN A 16 -30.32 -22.84 -5.70
C GLN A 16 -29.77 -23.67 -4.52
N GLU A 17 -29.08 -24.77 -4.81
CA GLU A 17 -28.50 -25.63 -3.77
C GLU A 17 -27.42 -24.90 -2.96
N ILE A 18 -26.52 -24.19 -3.65
CA ILE A 18 -25.46 -23.40 -3.01
C ILE A 18 -26.07 -22.29 -2.16
N ARG A 19 -27.10 -21.59 -2.65
CA ARG A 19 -27.79 -20.53 -1.91
C ARG A 19 -28.45 -21.05 -0.64
N PHE A 20 -29.11 -22.21 -0.70
CA PHE A 20 -29.72 -22.84 0.47
C PHE A 20 -28.67 -23.20 1.53
N GLN A 21 -27.58 -23.85 1.12
CA GLN A 21 -26.47 -24.21 2.02
C GLN A 21 -25.78 -22.98 2.61
N LEU A 22 -25.64 -21.93 1.81
CA LEU A 22 -25.07 -20.65 2.21
C LEU A 22 -25.95 -19.93 3.22
N ARG A 23 -27.27 -19.91 3.03
CA ARG A 23 -28.21 -19.34 4.01
C ARG A 23 -28.07 -20.02 5.37
N GLN A 24 -28.09 -21.35 5.40
CA GLN A 24 -27.93 -22.11 6.63
C GLN A 24 -26.60 -21.77 7.32
N PHE A 25 -25.51 -21.71 6.56
CA PHE A 25 -24.19 -21.38 7.11
C PHE A 25 -24.11 -19.96 7.67
N ILE A 26 -24.71 -18.97 7.01
CA ILE A 26 -24.72 -17.58 7.49
C ILE A 26 -25.46 -17.50 8.83
N VAL A 27 -26.62 -18.16 8.93
CA VAL A 27 -27.41 -18.25 10.18
C VAL A 27 -26.63 -18.98 11.27
N ASP A 28 -26.01 -20.13 10.96
CA ASP A 28 -25.20 -20.90 11.91
C ASP A 28 -24.00 -20.12 12.45
N PHE A 29 -23.45 -19.20 11.65
CA PHE A 29 -22.36 -18.31 12.06
C PHE A 29 -22.84 -17.14 12.95
N GLY A 30 -24.16 -16.89 13.01
CA GLY A 30 -24.77 -15.82 13.79
C GLY A 30 -24.96 -14.51 13.03
N TYR A 31 -24.89 -14.53 11.70
CA TYR A 31 -25.17 -13.39 10.82
C TYR A 31 -26.61 -13.45 10.30
N GLU A 32 -27.13 -12.32 9.84
CA GLU A 32 -28.47 -12.22 9.23
C GLU A 32 -28.35 -12.26 7.71
N PRO A 33 -28.72 -13.37 7.04
CA PRO A 33 -28.75 -13.40 5.58
C PRO A 33 -29.90 -12.52 5.07
N VAL A 34 -29.65 -11.78 3.99
CA VAL A 34 -30.67 -11.05 3.24
C VAL A 34 -30.71 -11.62 1.83
N MET A 35 -31.78 -12.36 1.54
CA MET A 35 -32.00 -13.05 0.27
C MET A 35 -33.41 -12.79 -0.24
N SER A 36 -33.56 -12.52 -1.55
CA SER A 36 -34.85 -12.17 -2.15
C SER A 36 -35.82 -13.34 -2.20
N GLU A 37 -35.36 -14.57 -2.38
CA GLU A 37 -36.24 -15.75 -2.46
C GLU A 37 -36.76 -16.28 -1.11
N PHE A 38 -36.28 -15.73 0.01
CA PHE A 38 -36.64 -16.14 1.36
C PHE A 38 -37.48 -15.08 2.10
N ASP A 39 -38.05 -14.11 1.39
CA ASP A 39 -38.86 -13.01 1.94
C ASP A 39 -38.13 -12.18 3.01
N ASP A 40 -36.78 -12.14 2.95
CA ASP A 40 -35.96 -11.33 3.88
C ASP A 40 -35.97 -9.83 3.50
N ILE A 41 -36.63 -9.46 2.39
CA ILE A 41 -36.69 -8.11 1.82
C ILE A 41 -38.14 -7.61 1.84
N PHE A 42 -38.35 -6.41 2.38
CA PHE A 42 -39.66 -5.76 2.31
C PHE A 42 -39.91 -5.20 0.90
N TYR A 43 -40.99 -5.65 0.25
CA TYR A 43 -41.41 -5.16 -1.06
C TYR A 43 -42.42 -4.04 -0.91
N ASN A 44 -42.04 -2.82 -1.30
CA ASN A 44 -42.96 -1.70 -1.36
C ASN A 44 -43.93 -1.91 -2.54
N TYR A 45 -45.24 -1.82 -2.28
CA TYR A 45 -46.29 -1.94 -3.30
C TYR A 45 -46.20 -0.87 -4.40
N GLU A 46 -45.53 0.25 -4.14
CA GLU A 46 -45.35 1.34 -5.10
C GLU A 46 -44.14 1.14 -6.03
N ASN A 47 -43.20 0.25 -5.67
CA ASN A 47 -41.95 0.06 -6.39
C ASN A 47 -41.89 -1.34 -7.04
N HIS A 48 -41.05 -1.50 -8.05
CA HIS A 48 -40.80 -2.84 -8.60
C HIS A 48 -39.97 -3.65 -7.59
N VAL A 49 -40.21 -4.98 -7.52
CA VAL A 49 -39.53 -5.91 -6.59
C VAL A 49 -38.00 -5.75 -6.64
N GLN A 50 -37.45 -5.61 -7.84
CA GLN A 50 -36.01 -5.43 -8.05
C GLN A 50 -35.48 -4.11 -7.46
N ASP A 51 -36.27 -3.03 -7.46
CA ASP A 51 -35.89 -1.75 -6.85
C ASP A 51 -35.81 -1.88 -5.32
N SER A 52 -36.77 -2.59 -4.70
CA SER A 52 -36.74 -2.88 -3.27
C SER A 52 -35.50 -3.69 -2.88
N CYS A 53 -35.06 -4.65 -3.71
CA CYS A 53 -33.80 -5.37 -3.49
C CYS A 53 -32.59 -4.42 -3.47
N LEU A 54 -32.52 -3.44 -4.39
CA LEU A 54 -31.42 -2.48 -4.44
C LEU A 54 -31.40 -1.56 -3.22
N GLU A 55 -32.56 -1.11 -2.74
CA GLU A 55 -32.66 -0.28 -1.55
C GLU A 55 -32.16 -1.02 -0.30
N GLU A 56 -32.40 -2.32 -0.23
CA GLU A 56 -32.03 -3.16 0.92
C GLU A 56 -30.52 -3.31 1.07
N ILE A 57 -29.74 -3.27 -0.03
CA ILE A 57 -28.27 -3.35 -0.02
C ILE A 57 -27.67 -2.27 0.88
N SER A 58 -28.25 -1.06 0.88
CA SER A 58 -27.77 0.07 1.70
C SER A 58 -27.88 -0.17 3.21
N LYS A 59 -28.70 -1.14 3.63
CA LYS A 59 -28.93 -1.48 5.05
C LYS A 59 -28.05 -2.64 5.53
N CYS A 60 -27.28 -3.25 4.63
CA CYS A 60 -26.40 -4.36 4.92
C CYS A 60 -24.98 -3.89 5.27
N GLN A 61 -24.22 -4.74 5.99
CA GLN A 61 -22.81 -4.47 6.30
C GLN A 61 -21.86 -5.25 5.39
N LEU A 62 -22.33 -6.37 4.85
CA LEU A 62 -21.58 -7.23 3.94
C LEU A 62 -22.40 -7.53 2.68
N PHE A 63 -21.70 -7.66 1.56
CA PHE A 63 -22.24 -8.11 0.28
C PHE A 63 -21.51 -9.36 -0.18
N LEU A 64 -22.26 -10.39 -0.58
CA LEU A 64 -21.72 -11.64 -1.06
C LEU A 64 -22.21 -11.87 -2.49
N LEU A 65 -21.27 -11.81 -3.44
CA LEU A 65 -21.52 -12.10 -4.84
C LEU A 65 -21.10 -13.53 -5.16
N VAL A 66 -22.00 -14.32 -5.74
CA VAL A 66 -21.68 -15.64 -6.31
C VAL A 66 -22.04 -15.63 -7.79
N VAL A 67 -21.03 -15.72 -8.65
CA VAL A 67 -21.18 -15.76 -10.11
C VAL A 67 -21.10 -17.20 -10.60
N GLY A 68 -22.23 -17.68 -11.13
CA GLY A 68 -22.37 -19.00 -11.75
C GLY A 68 -22.27 -18.95 -13.27
N ASN A 69 -22.79 -20.00 -13.91
CA ASN A 69 -22.74 -20.13 -15.37
C ASN A 69 -23.72 -19.18 -16.06
N ASN A 70 -24.81 -18.77 -15.40
CA ASN A 70 -25.85 -17.95 -16.00
C ASN A 70 -25.72 -16.45 -15.65
N TYR A 71 -26.14 -15.60 -16.58
CA TYR A 71 -26.14 -14.14 -16.37
C TYR A 71 -27.34 -13.66 -15.51
N GLY A 72 -28.45 -14.40 -15.52
CA GLY A 72 -29.67 -14.07 -14.79
C GLY A 72 -30.69 -13.25 -15.59
N SER A 73 -31.74 -12.80 -14.90
CA SER A 73 -32.79 -11.97 -15.49
C SER A 73 -32.33 -10.53 -15.70
N ILE A 74 -32.84 -9.89 -16.75
CA ILE A 74 -32.58 -8.48 -17.06
C ILE A 74 -33.29 -7.58 -16.03
N TYR A 75 -32.64 -6.48 -15.65
CA TYR A 75 -33.23 -5.47 -14.77
C TYR A 75 -34.39 -4.74 -15.46
N HIS A 76 -35.49 -4.48 -14.76
CA HIS A 76 -36.75 -4.01 -15.36
C HIS A 76 -36.65 -2.60 -15.98
N GLN A 77 -35.75 -1.76 -15.45
CA GLN A 77 -35.52 -0.41 -15.98
C GLN A 77 -34.59 -0.41 -17.19
N GLU A 78 -33.99 -1.55 -17.55
CA GLU A 78 -33.13 -1.62 -18.73
C GLU A 78 -33.95 -1.58 -20.02
N LYS A 79 -33.86 -0.44 -20.70
CA LYS A 79 -34.61 -0.13 -21.93
C LYS A 79 -33.72 0.08 -23.15
N GLU A 80 -32.40 0.15 -22.96
CA GLU A 80 -31.46 0.40 -24.05
C GLU A 80 -31.23 -0.84 -24.89
N ARG A 81 -31.60 -0.77 -26.18
CA ARG A 81 -31.41 -1.88 -27.14
C ARG A 81 -29.98 -2.00 -27.68
N ASN A 82 -29.15 -0.96 -27.51
CA ASN A 82 -27.85 -0.85 -28.18
C ASN A 82 -26.66 -1.26 -27.28
N LYS A 83 -26.92 -1.70 -26.05
CA LYS A 83 -25.92 -2.10 -25.07
C LYS A 83 -26.24 -3.50 -24.54
N ILE A 84 -25.22 -4.17 -24.01
CA ILE A 84 -25.41 -5.37 -23.20
C ILE A 84 -26.29 -4.98 -22.00
N PRO A 85 -27.48 -5.60 -21.83
CA PRO A 85 -28.39 -5.24 -20.75
C PRO A 85 -27.81 -5.65 -19.40
N ASP A 86 -28.02 -4.84 -18.37
CA ASP A 86 -27.63 -5.21 -17.01
C ASP A 86 -28.58 -6.29 -16.46
N SER A 87 -28.02 -7.35 -15.86
CA SER A 87 -28.81 -8.29 -15.08
C SER A 87 -29.11 -7.74 -13.70
N VAL A 88 -30.16 -8.26 -13.04
CA VAL A 88 -30.49 -7.90 -11.66
C VAL A 88 -29.27 -8.03 -10.74
N THR A 89 -28.55 -9.14 -10.82
CA THR A 89 -27.33 -9.40 -10.04
C THR A 89 -26.21 -8.39 -10.34
N LEU A 90 -26.05 -7.98 -11.60
CA LEU A 90 -25.07 -6.96 -11.96
C LEU A 90 -25.48 -5.58 -11.41
N THR A 91 -26.76 -5.23 -11.49
CA THR A 91 -27.28 -3.97 -10.93
C THR A 91 -27.12 -3.94 -9.41
N GLU A 92 -27.42 -5.04 -8.72
CA GLU A 92 -27.16 -5.22 -7.28
C GLU A 92 -25.67 -5.04 -6.96
N PHE A 93 -24.79 -5.64 -7.75
CA PHE A 93 -23.34 -5.46 -7.57
C PHE A 93 -22.90 -4.01 -7.77
N LYS A 94 -23.40 -3.33 -8.81
CA LYS A 94 -23.12 -1.90 -9.03
C LYS A 94 -23.61 -1.06 -7.85
N LYS A 95 -24.79 -1.35 -7.31
CA LYS A 95 -25.31 -0.67 -6.13
C LYS A 95 -24.43 -0.89 -4.90
N ALA A 96 -23.91 -2.10 -4.70
CA ALA A 96 -22.96 -2.40 -3.63
C ALA A 96 -21.66 -1.59 -3.79
N LEU A 97 -21.18 -1.39 -5.01
CA LEU A 97 -20.02 -0.53 -5.29
C LEU A 97 -20.31 0.95 -4.98
N GLU A 98 -21.49 1.46 -5.33
CA GLU A 98 -21.91 2.83 -5.03
C GLU A 98 -21.98 3.11 -3.52
N VAL A 99 -22.54 2.17 -2.76
CA VAL A 99 -22.67 2.26 -1.29
C VAL A 99 -21.33 2.04 -0.58
N ASN A 100 -20.34 1.46 -1.28
CA ASN A 100 -19.03 1.07 -0.75
C ASN A 100 -19.14 0.08 0.43
N ILE A 101 -20.02 -0.90 0.30
CA ILE A 101 -20.15 -2.00 1.25
C ILE A 101 -19.01 -3.01 1.09
N PHE A 102 -18.55 -3.62 2.19
CA PHE A 102 -17.57 -4.70 2.13
C PHE A 102 -18.13 -5.88 1.36
N LYS A 103 -17.33 -6.43 0.44
CA LYS A 103 -17.80 -7.46 -0.48
C LYS A 103 -16.89 -8.69 -0.54
N HIS A 104 -17.50 -9.85 -0.64
CA HIS A 104 -16.84 -11.09 -1.01
C HIS A 104 -17.37 -11.55 -2.36
N THR A 105 -16.47 -11.86 -3.28
CA THR A 105 -16.82 -12.27 -4.64
C THR A 105 -16.35 -13.70 -4.88
N PHE A 106 -17.25 -14.55 -5.35
CA PHE A 106 -16.99 -15.93 -5.71
C PHE A 106 -17.34 -16.16 -7.17
N ILE A 107 -16.44 -16.76 -7.94
CA ILE A 107 -16.65 -17.08 -9.36
C ILE A 107 -16.49 -18.58 -9.54
N ASN A 108 -17.44 -19.19 -10.25
CA ASN A 108 -17.37 -20.61 -10.56
C ASN A 108 -16.09 -20.92 -11.36
N LYS A 109 -15.38 -21.99 -10.99
CA LYS A 109 -14.11 -22.39 -11.61
C LYS A 109 -14.18 -22.54 -13.14
N PHE A 110 -15.24 -23.15 -13.65
CA PHE A 110 -15.37 -23.39 -15.09
C PHE A 110 -15.61 -22.08 -15.84
N VAL A 111 -16.41 -21.18 -15.27
CA VAL A 111 -16.66 -19.85 -15.84
C VAL A 111 -15.38 -19.01 -15.85
N ASP A 112 -14.62 -19.01 -14.75
CA ASP A 112 -13.32 -18.33 -14.67
C ASP A 112 -12.33 -18.89 -15.72
N TYR A 113 -12.31 -20.21 -15.91
CA TYR A 113 -11.48 -20.86 -16.91
C TYR A 113 -11.85 -20.44 -18.34
N ASP A 114 -13.16 -20.46 -18.66
CA ASP A 114 -13.67 -20.07 -19.97
C ASP A 114 -13.37 -18.60 -20.27
N TRP A 115 -13.64 -17.71 -19.30
CA TRP A 115 -13.36 -16.28 -19.42
C TRP A 115 -11.86 -16.00 -19.62
N LYS A 116 -10.97 -16.71 -18.91
CA LYS A 116 -9.52 -16.60 -19.11
C LYS A 116 -9.10 -17.04 -20.52
N ASN A 117 -9.69 -18.12 -21.03
CA ASN A 117 -9.40 -18.59 -22.39
C ASN A 117 -9.89 -17.59 -23.44
N TYR A 118 -11.11 -17.08 -23.28
CA TYR A 118 -11.66 -16.00 -24.10
C TYR A 118 -10.72 -14.78 -24.10
N ARG A 119 -10.32 -14.29 -22.92
CA ARG A 119 -9.43 -13.13 -22.78
C ARG A 119 -8.07 -13.35 -23.44
N ARG A 120 -7.50 -14.55 -23.32
CA ARG A 120 -6.25 -14.92 -23.99
C ARG A 120 -6.39 -14.91 -25.52
N ALA A 121 -7.49 -15.45 -26.03
CA ALA A 121 -7.77 -15.48 -27.47
C ALA A 121 -8.00 -14.06 -28.02
N LEU A 122 -8.82 -13.25 -27.35
CA LEU A 122 -9.06 -11.86 -27.69
C LEU A 122 -7.75 -11.05 -27.67
N ASN A 123 -6.94 -11.18 -26.62
CA ASN A 123 -5.65 -10.50 -26.53
C ASN A 123 -4.71 -10.87 -27.68
N LYS A 124 -4.73 -12.12 -28.16
CA LYS A 124 -3.92 -12.55 -29.31
C LYS A 124 -4.35 -11.83 -30.59
N VAL A 125 -5.66 -11.67 -30.81
CA VAL A 125 -6.21 -10.92 -31.95
C VAL A 125 -5.83 -9.44 -31.85
N MET A 126 -6.02 -8.83 -30.68
CA MET A 126 -5.64 -7.43 -30.42
C MET A 126 -4.16 -7.18 -30.69
N LEU A 127 -3.28 -8.03 -30.14
CA LEU A 127 -1.83 -7.90 -30.32
C LEU A 127 -1.42 -8.04 -31.78
N LYS A 128 -2.07 -8.92 -32.56
CA LYS A 128 -1.81 -9.03 -34.00
C LYS A 128 -2.22 -7.74 -34.70
N TYR A 129 -3.42 -7.23 -34.42
CA TYR A 129 -3.93 -6.00 -35.04
C TYR A 129 -3.03 -4.79 -34.76
N PHE A 130 -2.63 -4.56 -33.50
CA PHE A 130 -1.79 -3.42 -33.11
C PHE A 130 -0.32 -3.55 -33.55
N LYS A 131 0.15 -4.77 -33.90
CA LYS A 131 1.46 -4.95 -34.54
C LYS A 131 1.43 -4.59 -36.02
N GLU A 132 0.33 -4.90 -36.71
CA GLU A 132 0.17 -4.68 -38.14
C GLU A 132 -0.32 -3.26 -38.47
N ASN A 133 -1.00 -2.59 -37.52
CA ASN A 133 -1.60 -1.27 -37.71
C ASN A 133 -1.06 -0.26 -36.70
N ASN A 134 -0.59 0.89 -37.17
CA ASN A 134 -0.16 1.97 -36.29
C ASN A 134 -1.38 2.82 -35.89
N VAL A 135 -1.87 2.62 -34.66
CA VAL A 135 -3.09 3.27 -34.15
C VAL A 135 -2.70 4.40 -33.20
N ASP A 136 -3.27 5.58 -33.41
CA ASP A 136 -3.10 6.71 -32.50
C ASP A 136 -3.67 6.41 -31.10
N ASN A 137 -2.98 6.90 -30.06
CA ASN A 137 -3.34 6.68 -28.67
C ASN A 137 -4.78 7.10 -28.34
N SER A 138 -5.28 8.15 -28.98
CA SER A 138 -6.65 8.64 -28.79
C SER A 138 -7.73 7.66 -29.27
N LYS A 139 -7.41 6.75 -30.19
CA LYS A 139 -8.36 5.81 -30.82
C LYS A 139 -8.25 4.39 -30.31
N ILE A 140 -7.29 4.08 -29.44
CA ILE A 140 -7.03 2.72 -28.95
C ILE A 140 -8.29 2.10 -28.35
N GLU A 141 -9.04 2.83 -27.52
CA GLU A 141 -10.20 2.27 -26.83
C GLU A 141 -11.38 2.00 -27.78
N ILE A 142 -11.56 2.88 -28.77
CA ILE A 142 -12.56 2.70 -29.83
C ILE A 142 -12.20 1.46 -30.67
N VAL A 143 -10.93 1.31 -31.03
CA VAL A 143 -10.46 0.14 -31.79
C VAL A 143 -10.61 -1.14 -30.98
N LYS A 144 -10.25 -1.15 -29.69
CA LYS A 144 -10.46 -2.31 -28.81
C LYS A 144 -11.94 -2.69 -28.70
N SER A 145 -12.83 -1.72 -28.50
CA SER A 145 -14.27 -2.01 -28.42
C SER A 145 -14.83 -2.56 -29.74
N LYS A 146 -14.36 -2.07 -30.88
CA LYS A 146 -14.72 -2.59 -32.21
C LYS A 146 -14.21 -4.02 -32.42
N LEU A 147 -12.92 -4.27 -32.17
CA LEU A 147 -12.32 -5.60 -32.30
C LEU A 147 -12.96 -6.62 -31.34
N LYS A 148 -13.36 -6.19 -30.14
CA LYS A 148 -14.09 -7.04 -29.20
C LYS A 148 -15.45 -7.45 -29.79
N LYS A 149 -16.22 -6.50 -30.34
CA LYS A 149 -17.50 -6.81 -31.00
C LYS A 149 -17.34 -7.79 -32.16
N GLU A 150 -16.36 -7.56 -33.04
CA GLU A 150 -16.08 -8.47 -34.17
C GLU A 150 -15.62 -9.86 -33.70
N PHE A 151 -14.84 -9.93 -32.62
CA PHE A 151 -14.41 -11.19 -32.03
C PHE A 151 -15.58 -11.94 -31.38
N ASP A 152 -16.46 -11.24 -30.65
CA ASP A 152 -17.62 -11.82 -29.98
C ASP A 152 -18.62 -12.43 -30.98
N GLU A 153 -18.70 -11.91 -32.22
CA GLU A 153 -19.53 -12.48 -33.28
C GLU A 153 -19.00 -13.83 -33.80
N THR A 154 -17.71 -14.11 -33.63
CA THR A 154 -17.06 -15.33 -34.16
C THR A 154 -16.64 -16.32 -33.08
N TYR A 155 -16.57 -15.87 -31.82
CA TYR A 155 -16.15 -16.71 -30.71
C TYR A 155 -17.23 -17.75 -30.36
N PRO A 156 -16.87 -19.04 -30.20
CA PRO A 156 -17.84 -20.11 -29.94
C PRO A 156 -18.28 -20.11 -28.47
N PHE A 157 -19.22 -19.24 -28.12
CA PHE A 157 -19.88 -19.28 -26.81
C PHE A 157 -20.79 -20.50 -26.71
N PRO A 158 -20.93 -21.14 -25.52
CA PRO A 158 -21.89 -22.20 -25.29
C PRO A 158 -23.33 -21.81 -25.63
N TYR A 159 -23.71 -20.56 -25.38
CA TYR A 159 -25.00 -19.96 -25.73
C TYR A 159 -24.90 -18.42 -25.71
N ASP A 160 -25.85 -17.74 -26.37
CA ASP A 160 -25.77 -16.29 -26.63
C ASP A 160 -25.68 -15.42 -25.38
N SER A 161 -26.39 -15.77 -24.30
CA SER A 161 -26.36 -15.01 -23.05
C SER A 161 -25.11 -15.29 -22.20
N TYR A 162 -24.32 -16.32 -22.51
CA TYR A 162 -23.08 -16.62 -21.78
C TYR A 162 -22.04 -15.51 -21.94
N ARG A 163 -22.01 -14.84 -23.09
CA ARG A 163 -21.12 -13.68 -23.32
C ARG A 163 -21.37 -12.54 -22.31
N TYR A 164 -22.57 -12.44 -21.77
CA TYR A 164 -22.91 -11.42 -20.77
C TYR A 164 -22.28 -11.73 -19.40
N VAL A 165 -22.04 -13.00 -19.09
CA VAL A 165 -21.27 -13.39 -17.89
C VAL A 165 -19.84 -12.87 -18.02
N PHE A 166 -19.23 -12.95 -19.21
CA PHE A 166 -17.88 -12.41 -19.44
C PHE A 166 -17.85 -10.88 -19.32
N TYR A 167 -18.89 -10.20 -19.79
CA TYR A 167 -19.06 -8.76 -19.56
C TYR A 167 -19.09 -8.42 -18.06
N PHE A 168 -19.80 -9.21 -17.24
CA PHE A 168 -19.79 -9.05 -15.79
C PHE A 168 -18.39 -9.27 -15.21
N LEU A 169 -17.70 -10.34 -15.62
CA LEU A 169 -16.35 -10.62 -15.14
C LEU A 169 -15.32 -9.55 -15.53
N ASP A 170 -15.48 -8.92 -16.69
CA ASP A 170 -14.66 -7.78 -17.10
C ASP A 170 -14.84 -6.61 -16.12
N ILE A 171 -16.09 -6.28 -15.74
CA ILE A 171 -16.40 -5.24 -14.74
C ILE A 171 -15.71 -5.55 -13.41
N ILE A 172 -15.79 -6.81 -12.93
CA ILE A 172 -15.15 -7.22 -11.67
C ILE A 172 -13.63 -7.08 -11.76
N ASN A 173 -13.02 -7.50 -12.88
CA ASN A 173 -11.58 -7.44 -13.08
C ASN A 173 -11.05 -6.00 -13.25
N GLU A 174 -11.87 -5.08 -13.77
CA GLU A 174 -11.50 -3.68 -13.99
C GLU A 174 -11.63 -2.79 -12.74
N LEU A 175 -12.16 -3.32 -11.64
CA LEU A 175 -12.21 -2.61 -10.36
C LEU A 175 -10.80 -2.26 -9.86
N LYS A 176 -10.63 -1.00 -9.43
CA LYS A 176 -9.36 -0.50 -8.85
C LYS A 176 -9.11 -1.03 -7.44
N GLU A 177 -10.18 -1.22 -6.67
CA GLU A 177 -10.12 -1.61 -5.26
C GLU A 177 -11.16 -2.69 -4.94
N GLY A 178 -10.80 -3.61 -4.04
CA GLY A 178 -11.67 -4.73 -3.65
C GLY A 178 -12.04 -5.63 -4.83
N ASN A 179 -11.12 -5.82 -5.77
CA ASN A 179 -11.25 -6.67 -6.96
C ASN A 179 -10.86 -8.14 -6.68
N ALA A 180 -10.56 -8.47 -5.43
CA ALA A 180 -10.29 -9.84 -5.01
C ALA A 180 -11.55 -10.71 -5.17
N TYR A 181 -11.38 -11.86 -5.80
CA TYR A 181 -12.40 -12.90 -5.89
C TYR A 181 -11.79 -14.26 -5.57
N ASN A 182 -12.63 -15.16 -5.09
CA ASN A 182 -12.27 -16.56 -4.87
C ASN A 182 -12.92 -17.44 -5.93
N ILE A 183 -12.23 -18.49 -6.32
CA ILE A 183 -12.76 -19.50 -7.23
C ILE A 183 -13.44 -20.60 -6.40
N PHE A 184 -14.60 -21.09 -6.85
CA PHE A 184 -15.28 -22.20 -6.21
C PHE A 184 -15.70 -23.28 -7.21
N GLU A 185 -15.71 -24.54 -6.77
CA GLU A 185 -16.36 -25.65 -7.46
C GLU A 185 -17.59 -26.12 -6.69
N SER A 186 -17.53 -26.01 -5.36
CA SER A 186 -18.56 -26.47 -4.43
C SER A 186 -18.84 -25.43 -3.35
N PHE A 187 -19.95 -25.61 -2.62
CA PHE A 187 -20.25 -24.83 -1.44
C PHE A 187 -19.16 -24.94 -0.35
N ALA A 188 -18.47 -26.08 -0.25
CA ALA A 188 -17.41 -26.27 0.74
C ALA A 188 -16.27 -25.24 0.56
N ASP A 189 -15.94 -24.90 -0.70
CA ASP A 189 -14.90 -23.91 -1.03
C ASP A 189 -15.33 -22.50 -0.57
N ILE A 190 -16.59 -22.14 -0.83
CA ILE A 190 -17.19 -20.87 -0.40
C ILE A 190 -17.17 -20.77 1.12
N LYS A 191 -17.65 -21.81 1.80
CA LYS A 191 -17.70 -21.89 3.27
C LYS A 191 -16.31 -21.73 3.88
N GLU A 192 -15.32 -22.47 3.39
CA GLU A 192 -13.97 -22.43 3.93
C GLU A 192 -13.29 -21.08 3.68
N SER A 193 -13.51 -20.47 2.51
CA SER A 193 -13.03 -19.12 2.22
C SER A 193 -13.66 -18.09 3.17
N LEU A 194 -15.00 -18.08 3.30
CA LEU A 194 -15.70 -17.15 4.18
C LEU A 194 -15.25 -17.28 5.64
N LYS A 195 -15.10 -18.51 6.15
CA LYS A 195 -14.55 -18.74 7.50
C LYS A 195 -13.19 -18.09 7.69
N LYS A 196 -12.27 -18.24 6.73
CA LYS A 196 -10.94 -17.64 6.80
C LYS A 196 -11.01 -16.12 6.72
N GLN A 197 -11.84 -15.57 5.83
CA GLN A 197 -12.00 -14.12 5.69
C GLN A 197 -12.58 -13.50 6.96
N TRP A 198 -13.64 -14.08 7.52
CA TRP A 198 -14.26 -13.58 8.74
C TRP A 198 -13.36 -13.75 9.97
N ALA A 199 -12.62 -14.85 10.06
CA ALA A 199 -11.58 -15.01 11.09
C ALA A 199 -10.47 -13.95 10.94
N GLY A 200 -10.09 -13.62 9.70
CA GLY A 200 -9.16 -12.55 9.37
C GLY A 200 -9.66 -11.18 9.84
N PHE A 201 -10.92 -10.83 9.54
CA PHE A 201 -11.53 -9.59 10.03
C PHE A 201 -11.57 -9.51 11.55
N MET A 202 -11.91 -10.61 12.23
CA MET A 202 -11.91 -10.66 13.68
C MET A 202 -10.50 -10.51 14.25
N TYR A 203 -9.52 -11.20 13.66
CA TYR A 203 -8.11 -11.08 14.05
C TYR A 203 -7.60 -9.65 13.86
N GLU A 204 -7.90 -9.02 12.72
CA GLU A 204 -7.53 -7.63 12.46
C GLU A 204 -8.20 -6.69 13.45
N SER A 205 -9.51 -6.85 13.71
CA SER A 205 -10.23 -6.05 14.70
C SER A 205 -9.61 -6.15 16.10
N LEU A 206 -9.31 -7.37 16.56
CA LEU A 206 -8.71 -7.62 17.87
C LEU A 206 -7.26 -7.11 17.98
N THR A 207 -6.49 -7.17 16.89
CA THR A 207 -5.10 -6.71 16.88
C THR A 207 -4.97 -5.21 16.65
N ARG A 208 -5.93 -4.60 15.96
CA ARG A 208 -6.00 -3.14 15.75
C ARG A 208 -6.15 -2.41 17.08
N ASN A 209 -6.94 -2.93 18.01
CA ASN A 209 -7.06 -2.38 19.36
C ASN A 209 -5.72 -2.42 20.12
N LYS A 210 -5.00 -3.55 20.08
CA LYS A 210 -3.66 -3.66 20.70
C LYS A 210 -2.64 -2.69 20.10
N ARG A 211 -2.68 -2.47 18.78
CA ARG A 211 -1.78 -1.54 18.09
C ARG A 211 -2.16 -0.07 18.32
N HIS A 212 -3.45 0.26 18.47
CA HIS A 212 -3.88 1.62 18.78
C HIS A 212 -3.42 2.07 20.17
N ASP A 213 -3.45 1.16 21.15
CA ASP A 213 -2.91 1.40 22.48
C ASP A 213 -1.37 1.60 22.42
N ASP A 214 -0.65 0.74 21.70
CA ASP A 214 0.81 0.84 21.60
C ASP A 214 1.31 2.07 20.82
N LEU A 215 0.59 2.52 19.77
CA LEU A 215 1.06 3.61 18.90
C LEU A 215 0.70 5.01 19.41
N ASN A 216 -0.39 5.16 20.17
CA ASN A 216 -0.83 6.46 20.68
C ASN A 216 -0.64 6.63 22.19
N LEU A 217 -0.70 5.56 23.01
CA LEU A 217 -0.54 5.69 24.46
C LEU A 217 0.92 5.70 24.89
N LYS A 218 1.78 4.85 24.30
CA LYS A 218 3.22 4.84 24.65
C LYS A 218 3.89 6.20 24.52
N PRO A 219 3.72 6.96 23.41
CA PRO A 219 4.33 8.28 23.30
C PRO A 219 3.77 9.30 24.30
N LEU A 220 2.55 9.09 24.80
CA LEU A 220 1.90 9.95 25.80
C LEU A 220 2.36 9.58 27.21
N GLU A 221 2.47 8.29 27.50
CA GLU A 221 2.98 7.73 28.75
C GLU A 221 4.47 8.06 28.93
N ASP A 222 5.26 7.98 27.86
CA ASP A 222 6.65 8.45 27.82
C ASP A 222 6.73 9.95 28.08
N LYS A 223 5.83 10.77 27.50
CA LYS A 223 5.79 12.22 27.77
C LYS A 223 5.37 12.53 29.21
N ILE A 224 4.39 11.82 29.75
CA ILE A 224 3.91 12.02 31.13
C ILE A 224 4.98 11.60 32.13
N SER A 225 5.61 10.43 31.93
CA SER A 225 6.72 9.98 32.78
C SER A 225 7.93 10.92 32.68
N HIS A 226 8.19 11.49 31.50
CA HIS A 226 9.23 12.50 31.35
C HIS A 226 8.89 13.79 32.11
N ILE A 227 7.64 14.27 32.03
CA ILE A 227 7.16 15.41 32.83
C ILE A 227 7.25 15.11 34.33
N ASP A 228 6.82 13.94 34.79
CA ASP A 228 6.89 13.54 36.20
C ASP A 228 8.34 13.44 36.69
N SER A 229 9.25 12.92 35.87
CA SER A 229 10.67 12.87 36.18
C SER A 229 11.27 14.28 36.29
N ASN A 230 10.84 15.18 35.40
CA ASN A 230 11.30 16.57 35.39
C ASN A 230 10.74 17.33 36.60
N LEU A 231 9.49 17.11 36.97
CA LEU A 231 8.88 17.67 38.17
C LEU A 231 9.51 17.14 39.45
N LYS A 232 9.82 15.83 39.53
CA LYS A 232 10.56 15.25 40.66
C LYS A 232 11.95 15.86 40.81
N LYS A 233 12.70 15.99 39.70
CA LYS A 233 14.02 16.66 39.69
C LYS A 233 13.94 18.14 40.07
N LEU A 234 12.87 18.85 39.71
CA LEU A 234 12.61 20.24 40.12
C LEU A 234 12.24 20.37 41.61
N ILE A 235 11.63 19.35 42.20
CA ILE A 235 11.24 19.33 43.62
C ILE A 235 12.42 18.89 44.50
N GLU A 236 13.22 17.92 44.06
CA GLU A 236 14.41 17.43 44.76
C GLU A 236 15.55 18.46 44.79
N THR A 237 15.53 19.45 43.88
CA THR A 237 16.48 20.59 43.86
C THR A 237 16.10 21.72 44.83
N LYS A 238 15.08 21.54 45.69
CA LYS A 238 14.79 22.44 46.80
C LYS A 238 15.90 22.37 47.85
N SER A 239 16.82 23.32 47.84
CA SER A 239 17.62 23.65 49.01
C SER A 239 16.86 24.67 49.87
N SER A 240 16.68 24.34 51.15
CA SER A 240 16.18 25.28 52.15
C SER A 240 17.31 26.24 52.52
N SER A 241 17.42 27.37 51.81
CA SER A 241 18.18 28.52 52.26
C SER A 241 17.21 29.60 52.74
N GLN A 242 17.48 30.12 53.94
CA GLN A 242 16.65 31.11 54.64
C GLN A 242 16.50 32.39 53.80
N GLY A 243 15.26 32.86 53.66
CA GLY A 243 14.94 34.21 53.18
C GLY A 243 14.53 34.33 51.72
N SER A 244 13.25 34.06 51.43
CA SER A 244 12.42 34.64 50.36
C SER A 244 13.05 34.94 48.98
N LYS A 245 13.91 34.07 48.45
CA LYS A 245 14.19 34.01 47.01
C LYS A 245 14.61 32.59 46.62
N ILE A 246 13.80 31.97 45.78
CA ILE A 246 14.06 30.65 45.20
C ILE A 246 15.21 30.82 44.20
N SER A 247 16.36 30.18 44.42
CA SER A 247 17.47 30.14 43.46
C SER A 247 17.65 28.72 42.92
N PHE A 248 17.40 28.53 41.62
CA PHE A 248 17.68 27.27 40.92
C PHE A 248 19.13 27.25 40.45
N ASP A 249 19.87 26.20 40.79
CA ASP A 249 21.29 26.07 40.48
C ASP A 249 21.48 25.52 39.04
N ILE A 250 21.35 26.41 38.06
CA ILE A 250 21.32 26.11 36.61
C ILE A 250 22.63 25.50 36.09
N GLY A 251 23.76 25.69 36.79
CA GLY A 251 25.09 25.24 36.34
C GLY A 251 25.33 23.73 36.40
N LYS A 252 24.56 23.00 37.21
CA LYS A 252 24.58 21.52 37.24
C LYS A 252 23.65 20.90 36.19
N LEU A 253 22.59 21.62 35.81
CA LEU A 253 21.61 21.20 34.80
C LEU A 253 22.19 21.20 33.38
N SER A 254 23.09 22.13 33.03
CA SER A 254 23.62 22.19 31.65
C SER A 254 24.51 20.99 31.30
N LYS A 255 25.38 20.56 32.23
CA LYS A 255 26.37 19.52 31.94
C LYS A 255 25.76 18.13 31.69
N ASP A 256 24.68 17.79 32.39
CA ASP A 256 24.04 16.47 32.24
C ASP A 256 22.99 16.46 31.10
N TYR A 257 22.35 17.61 30.82
CA TYR A 257 21.42 17.79 29.68
C TYR A 257 22.13 17.78 28.32
N ASP A 258 23.39 18.23 28.28
CA ASP A 258 24.18 18.24 27.04
C ASP A 258 24.58 16.82 26.60
N LEU A 259 24.89 15.89 27.52
CA LEU A 259 25.38 14.53 27.19
C LEU A 259 24.32 13.63 26.53
N GLU A 260 23.09 13.61 27.05
CA GLU A 260 22.01 12.74 26.53
C GLU A 260 21.45 13.26 25.18
N ASN A 261 21.48 14.58 24.98
CA ASN A 261 21.19 15.19 23.68
C ASN A 261 22.31 14.96 22.66
N LEU A 262 23.57 14.94 23.09
CA LEU A 262 24.71 14.64 22.23
C LEU A 262 24.65 13.21 21.68
N GLU A 263 24.30 12.21 22.50
CA GLU A 263 24.15 10.82 22.03
C GLU A 263 23.05 10.69 20.98
N ASN A 264 21.88 11.28 21.23
CA ASN A 264 20.77 11.27 20.28
C ASN A 264 21.10 11.99 18.97
N LEU A 265 21.84 13.11 19.04
CA LEU A 265 22.33 13.82 17.86
C LEU A 265 23.34 12.99 17.07
N GLN A 266 24.26 12.30 17.74
CA GLN A 266 25.24 11.42 17.09
C GLN A 266 24.57 10.26 16.34
N ILE A 267 23.57 9.60 16.95
CA ILE A 267 22.79 8.53 16.31
C ILE A 267 22.07 9.06 15.05
N LYS A 268 21.47 10.25 15.14
CA LYS A 268 20.78 10.88 14.01
C LYS A 268 21.74 11.21 12.87
N ILE A 269 22.91 11.76 13.19
CA ILE A 269 23.96 12.07 12.21
C ILE A 269 24.45 10.79 11.51
N ASP A 270 24.73 9.73 12.26
CA ASP A 270 25.19 8.46 11.68
C ASP A 270 24.14 7.82 10.76
N ASN A 271 22.86 7.88 11.12
CA ASN A 271 21.77 7.39 10.27
C ASN A 271 21.65 8.18 8.97
N VAL A 272 21.68 9.52 9.02
CA VAL A 272 21.61 10.38 7.83
C VAL A 272 22.81 10.13 6.91
N LEU A 273 24.02 9.99 7.48
CA LEU A 273 25.22 9.67 6.69
C LEU A 273 25.10 8.27 6.05
N LYS A 274 24.60 7.26 6.78
CA LYS A 274 24.37 5.92 6.23
C LYS A 274 23.43 5.92 5.03
N GLU A 275 22.34 6.70 5.06
CA GLU A 275 21.40 6.80 3.93
C GLU A 275 22.03 7.42 2.67
N ILE A 276 22.99 8.33 2.85
CA ILE A 276 23.72 8.99 1.77
C ILE A 276 24.77 8.06 1.16
N PHE A 277 25.57 7.39 2.00
CA PHE A 277 26.70 6.56 1.55
C PHE A 277 26.33 5.11 1.22
N CYS A 278 25.23 4.57 1.75
CA CYS A 278 24.80 3.19 1.57
C CYS A 278 23.38 3.11 0.98
N TYR A 279 23.01 1.93 0.48
CA TYR A 279 21.63 1.56 0.21
C TYR A 279 21.28 0.28 0.97
N GLU A 280 20.01 0.16 1.31
CA GLU A 280 19.45 -1.02 1.94
C GLU A 280 18.94 -1.99 0.88
N TYR A 281 19.23 -3.27 1.06
CA TYR A 281 18.56 -4.33 0.30
C TYR A 281 18.12 -5.45 1.24
N TYR A 282 16.96 -6.00 0.95
CA TYR A 282 16.40 -7.09 1.71
C TYR A 282 16.79 -8.42 1.08
N ASN A 283 17.46 -9.28 1.85
CA ASN A 283 17.79 -10.62 1.42
C ASN A 283 16.62 -11.57 1.74
N MET A 284 15.96 -12.07 0.70
CA MET A 284 14.82 -12.99 0.83
C MET A 284 15.18 -14.32 1.49
N ASN A 285 16.44 -14.75 1.39
CA ASN A 285 16.88 -16.04 1.94
C ASN A 285 16.97 -16.01 3.46
N ASP A 286 17.52 -14.93 4.02
CA ASP A 286 17.75 -14.82 5.47
C ASP A 286 16.76 -13.90 6.18
N ARG A 287 15.81 -13.31 5.44
CA ARG A 287 14.82 -12.32 5.93
C ARG A 287 15.44 -11.16 6.70
N LYS A 288 16.61 -10.68 6.24
CA LYS A 288 17.38 -9.59 6.87
C LYS A 288 17.70 -8.50 5.87
N THR A 289 17.76 -7.27 6.38
CA THR A 289 18.20 -6.09 5.63
C THR A 289 19.71 -5.94 5.78
N TYR A 290 20.38 -5.75 4.65
CA TYR A 290 21.82 -5.49 4.59
C TYR A 290 22.07 -4.13 3.97
N HIS A 291 23.11 -3.45 4.44
CA HIS A 291 23.59 -2.18 3.91
C HIS A 291 24.78 -2.43 2.99
N GLN A 292 24.67 -2.01 1.73
CA GLN A 292 25.78 -2.03 0.78
C GLN A 292 26.20 -0.61 0.41
N LYS A 293 27.50 -0.41 0.17
CA LYS A 293 28.07 0.88 -0.22
C LYS A 293 27.47 1.33 -1.56
N ARG A 294 26.96 2.56 -1.59
CA ARG A 294 26.37 3.19 -2.78
C ARG A 294 27.45 3.73 -3.72
N VAL A 295 28.51 4.28 -3.13
CA VAL A 295 29.66 4.90 -3.80
C VAL A 295 30.95 4.49 -3.10
N CYS A 296 32.00 4.24 -3.89
CA CYS A 296 33.37 4.03 -3.41
C CYS A 296 34.30 5.10 -4.00
N PHE A 297 35.29 5.53 -3.23
CA PHE A 297 36.23 6.59 -3.62
C PHE A 297 37.63 6.01 -3.86
N ASN A 298 38.36 6.53 -4.87
CA ASN A 298 39.73 6.11 -5.22
C ASN A 298 40.82 6.94 -4.54
N LYS A 299 40.45 8.06 -3.91
CA LYS A 299 41.37 8.97 -3.24
C LYS A 299 40.83 9.29 -1.85
N MET A 300 41.72 9.37 -0.87
CA MET A 300 41.36 9.87 0.46
C MET A 300 40.91 11.33 0.34
N VAL A 301 39.72 11.62 0.85
CA VAL A 301 39.11 12.96 0.84
C VAL A 301 39.68 13.76 2.01
N SER A 302 40.21 14.96 1.72
CA SER A 302 40.77 15.83 2.75
C SER A 302 39.68 16.56 3.55
N ASP A 303 40.04 17.15 4.71
CA ASP A 303 39.14 17.98 5.52
C ASP A 303 38.62 19.19 4.73
N GLU A 304 39.47 19.75 3.85
CA GLU A 304 39.13 20.87 2.96
C GLU A 304 38.08 20.47 1.93
N ASP A 305 38.26 19.29 1.30
CA ASP A 305 37.30 18.75 0.33
C ASP A 305 35.96 18.39 1.00
N THR A 306 36.01 17.85 2.22
CA THR A 306 34.82 17.51 3.02
C THR A 306 34.04 18.77 3.40
N THR A 307 34.76 19.84 3.77
CA THR A 307 34.16 21.15 4.08
C THR A 307 33.54 21.78 2.84
N ALA A 308 34.20 21.68 1.68
CA ALA A 308 33.67 22.16 0.41
C ALA A 308 32.41 21.37 0.01
N TRP A 309 32.39 20.06 0.22
CA TRP A 309 31.24 19.21 -0.03
C TRP A 309 30.04 19.57 0.86
N LEU A 310 30.25 19.75 2.18
CA LEU A 310 29.18 20.16 3.10
C LEU A 310 28.57 21.52 2.72
N LYS A 311 29.39 22.48 2.27
CA LYS A 311 28.91 23.77 1.76
C LYS A 311 28.13 23.62 0.45
N TYR A 312 28.54 22.69 -0.41
CA TYR A 312 27.86 22.41 -1.68
C TYR A 312 26.46 21.82 -1.48
N LEU A 313 26.19 21.13 -0.36
CA LEU A 313 24.85 20.61 -0.05
C LEU A 313 23.79 21.72 0.00
N ASP A 314 24.14 22.93 0.45
CA ASP A 314 23.21 24.08 0.45
C ASP A 314 22.75 24.45 -0.97
N GLU A 315 23.64 24.38 -1.96
CA GLU A 315 23.29 24.61 -3.37
C GLU A 315 22.38 23.51 -3.92
N ILE A 316 22.61 22.26 -3.52
CA ILE A 316 21.76 21.13 -3.88
C ILE A 316 20.36 21.31 -3.28
N VAL A 317 20.28 21.69 -2.00
CA VAL A 317 19.00 21.92 -1.29
C VAL A 317 18.16 22.98 -1.99
N LYS A 318 18.80 24.05 -2.48
CA LYS A 318 18.14 25.14 -3.23
C LYS A 318 17.67 24.70 -4.61
N ASN A 319 18.50 23.97 -5.35
CA ASN A 319 18.24 23.63 -6.76
C ASN A 319 17.29 22.43 -6.95
N TYR A 320 17.24 21.51 -5.98
CA TYR A 320 16.48 20.25 -6.10
C TYR A 320 15.32 20.14 -5.11
N LYS A 321 14.73 21.28 -4.72
CA LYS A 321 13.68 21.38 -3.69
C LYS A 321 12.46 20.47 -3.87
N TRP A 322 12.13 20.13 -5.11
CA TRP A 322 10.96 19.32 -5.46
C TRP A 322 11.31 17.86 -5.84
N SER A 323 12.59 17.49 -5.75
CA SER A 323 13.06 16.14 -6.07
C SER A 323 12.89 15.21 -4.87
N LYS A 324 12.36 14.01 -5.12
CA LYS A 324 12.30 12.96 -4.08
C LYS A 324 13.66 12.30 -3.86
N TYR A 325 14.41 12.11 -4.95
CA TYR A 325 15.76 11.55 -4.95
C TYR A 325 16.69 12.37 -5.86
N ILE A 326 17.97 12.39 -5.54
CA ILE A 326 19.02 13.11 -6.26
C ILE A 326 20.10 12.11 -6.70
N PRO A 327 20.44 12.05 -7.99
CA PRO A 327 21.54 11.23 -8.51
C PRO A 327 22.88 11.47 -7.80
N TYR A 328 23.61 10.40 -7.48
CA TYR A 328 24.92 10.45 -6.80
C TYR A 328 25.97 11.32 -7.53
N ASN A 329 25.93 11.38 -8.86
CA ASN A 329 26.86 12.20 -9.66
C ASN A 329 26.66 13.70 -9.43
N ILE A 330 25.47 14.11 -8.99
CA ILE A 330 25.17 15.47 -8.58
C ILE A 330 25.63 15.68 -7.14
N VAL A 331 25.32 14.74 -6.23
CA VAL A 331 25.69 14.86 -4.81
C VAL A 331 27.20 14.85 -4.57
N PHE A 332 27.95 14.05 -5.33
CA PHE A 332 29.39 13.89 -5.19
C PHE A 332 30.18 14.52 -6.35
N LYS A 333 29.62 15.51 -7.04
CA LYS A 333 30.20 16.13 -8.25
C LYS A 333 31.67 16.55 -8.11
N ASN A 334 32.07 17.00 -6.91
CA ASN A 334 33.41 17.51 -6.63
C ASN A 334 34.37 16.45 -6.04
N ILE A 335 33.96 15.17 -5.99
CA ILE A 335 34.75 14.08 -5.39
C ILE A 335 34.91 12.96 -6.43
N HIS A 336 36.15 12.51 -6.67
CA HIS A 336 36.42 11.45 -7.63
C HIS A 336 35.92 10.08 -7.14
N LEU A 337 35.01 9.47 -7.92
CA LEU A 337 34.40 8.16 -7.62
C LEU A 337 35.14 7.04 -8.36
N SER A 338 35.37 5.91 -7.69
CA SER A 338 36.00 4.70 -8.25
C SER A 338 34.97 3.71 -8.78
N LYS A 339 33.94 3.42 -7.98
CA LYS A 339 32.82 2.52 -8.29
C LYS A 339 31.53 3.13 -7.74
N TYR A 340 30.43 2.89 -8.44
CA TYR A 340 29.09 3.24 -7.98
C TYR A 340 28.13 2.15 -8.42
N ASN A 341 27.08 1.91 -7.63
CA ASN A 341 26.05 0.96 -8.03
C ASN A 341 25.08 1.62 -9.03
N LYS A 342 25.04 1.12 -10.28
CA LYS A 342 24.18 1.64 -11.35
C LYS A 342 22.68 1.57 -11.02
N ASN A 343 22.26 0.58 -10.23
CA ASN A 343 20.84 0.33 -9.98
C ASN A 343 20.31 1.11 -8.77
N ASN A 344 21.17 1.47 -7.81
CA ASN A 344 20.78 2.15 -6.56
C ASN A 344 21.54 3.47 -6.38
N SER A 345 21.58 4.27 -7.44
CA SER A 345 22.45 5.45 -7.52
C SER A 345 21.82 6.75 -7.00
N GLU A 346 20.56 6.71 -6.55
CA GLU A 346 19.78 7.91 -6.18
C GLU A 346 19.64 8.10 -4.66
N ILE A 347 20.05 9.25 -4.14
CA ILE A 347 20.07 9.58 -2.71
C ILE A 347 18.78 10.32 -2.31
N PRO A 348 18.12 9.98 -1.19
CA PRO A 348 16.92 10.70 -0.76
C PRO A 348 17.20 12.18 -0.46
N TYR A 349 16.34 13.07 -0.99
CA TYR A 349 16.47 14.51 -0.77
C TYR A 349 16.35 14.89 0.72
N LYS A 350 15.50 14.18 1.46
CA LYS A 350 15.29 14.37 2.90
C LYS A 350 16.59 14.26 3.69
N SER A 351 17.41 13.25 3.42
CA SER A 351 18.69 13.03 4.10
C SER A 351 19.69 14.16 3.83
N ILE A 352 19.67 14.73 2.62
CA ILE A 352 20.53 15.86 2.23
C ILE A 352 20.13 17.15 2.96
N ILE A 353 18.83 17.45 3.05
CA ILE A 353 18.34 18.61 3.82
C ILE A 353 18.67 18.45 5.30
N GLU A 354 18.44 17.27 5.86
CA GLU A 354 18.70 17.02 7.28
C GLU A 354 20.18 17.24 7.60
N LEU A 355 21.09 16.74 6.76
CA LEU A 355 22.53 16.96 6.94
C LEU A 355 22.92 18.45 6.82
N ASP A 356 22.39 19.18 5.83
CA ASP A 356 22.64 20.61 5.65
C ASP A 356 22.11 21.44 6.83
N SER A 357 20.93 21.10 7.35
CA SER A 357 20.33 21.77 8.50
C SER A 357 21.13 21.58 9.79
N ILE A 358 21.67 20.37 10.00
CA ILE A 358 22.55 20.04 11.12
C ILE A 358 23.86 20.83 11.01
N PHE A 359 24.46 20.85 9.82
CA PHE A 359 25.71 21.59 9.60
C PHE A 359 25.57 23.10 9.82
N LYS A 360 24.42 23.70 9.44
CA LYS A 360 24.13 25.12 9.69
C LYS A 360 23.88 25.44 11.16
N ALA A 361 23.37 24.50 11.93
CA ALA A 361 23.05 24.69 13.35
C ALA A 361 24.30 24.76 14.25
N PHE A 362 25.43 24.19 13.82
CA PHE A 362 26.65 24.15 14.62
C PHE A 362 27.42 25.48 14.66
N SER A 363 28.02 25.76 15.80
CA SER A 363 28.99 26.84 15.98
C SER A 363 30.29 26.56 15.20
N ASN A 364 31.13 27.58 15.00
CA ASN A 364 32.36 27.42 14.19
C ASN A 364 33.33 26.37 14.77
N ASP A 365 33.35 26.19 16.09
CA ASP A 365 34.23 25.22 16.76
C ASP A 365 33.69 23.78 16.60
N GLU A 366 32.38 23.60 16.66
CA GLU A 366 31.71 22.30 16.48
C GLU A 366 31.77 21.80 15.03
N LYS A 367 31.74 22.72 14.06
CA LYS A 367 31.87 22.39 12.63
C LYS A 367 33.16 21.63 12.32
N ASN A 368 34.26 21.96 12.98
CA ASN A 368 35.53 21.24 12.77
C ASN A 368 35.48 19.80 13.29
N SER A 369 34.78 19.57 14.42
CA SER A 369 34.56 18.22 14.94
C SER A 369 33.64 17.42 14.01
N PHE A 370 32.57 18.04 13.53
CA PHE A 370 31.62 17.43 12.62
C PHE A 370 32.23 17.07 11.25
N VAL A 371 33.08 17.93 10.69
CA VAL A 371 33.82 17.66 9.44
C VAL A 371 34.65 16.38 9.57
N LYS A 372 35.32 16.16 10.71
CA LYS A 372 36.08 14.92 10.97
C LYS A 372 35.18 13.69 11.04
N THR A 373 33.98 13.80 11.64
CA THR A 373 33.00 12.70 11.67
C THR A 373 32.53 12.33 10.27
N VAL A 374 32.24 13.31 9.42
CA VAL A 374 31.85 13.08 8.02
C VAL A 374 33.00 12.50 7.20
N GLN A 375 34.22 13.00 7.41
CA GLN A 375 35.43 12.47 6.77
C GLN A 375 35.67 11.00 7.11
N GLN A 376 35.42 10.58 8.35
CA GLN A 376 35.53 9.19 8.75
C GLN A 376 34.63 8.29 7.88
N LYS A 377 33.44 8.76 7.49
CA LYS A 377 32.56 8.04 6.55
C LYS A 377 33.09 8.02 5.12
N PHE A 378 33.74 9.08 4.66
CA PHE A 378 34.47 9.07 3.39
C PHE A 378 35.64 8.06 3.41
N ILE A 379 36.33 7.93 4.54
CA ILE A 379 37.40 6.93 4.72
C ILE A 379 36.83 5.51 4.75
N GLU A 380 35.70 5.27 5.44
CA GLU A 380 35.01 3.97 5.41
C GLU A 380 34.57 3.58 3.98
N ALA A 381 34.26 4.57 3.14
CA ALA A 381 33.89 4.40 1.73
C ALA A 381 35.09 4.37 0.75
N TYR A 382 36.33 4.48 1.23
CA TYR A 382 37.53 4.35 0.41
C TYR A 382 37.82 2.87 0.08
N GLU A 383 38.15 2.59 -1.17
CA GLU A 383 38.70 1.30 -1.61
C GLU A 383 40.03 1.56 -2.33
N ALA A 384 41.11 0.94 -1.85
CA ALA A 384 42.39 1.01 -2.53
C ALA A 384 42.27 0.43 -3.95
N PRO A 385 42.91 1.04 -4.97
CA PRO A 385 42.94 0.47 -6.30
C PRO A 385 43.59 -0.92 -6.23
N VAL A 386 42.93 -1.94 -6.79
CA VAL A 386 43.51 -3.28 -6.94
C VAL A 386 44.63 -3.17 -7.97
N ASP A 387 45.87 -3.43 -7.55
CA ASP A 387 47.00 -3.56 -8.48
C ASP A 387 46.70 -4.70 -9.45
N LYS A 388 46.80 -4.42 -10.76
CA LYS A 388 46.48 -5.38 -11.82
C LYS A 388 47.52 -6.51 -11.98
N ASP A 389 48.55 -6.53 -11.13
CA ASP A 389 49.66 -7.49 -11.22
C ASP A 389 49.56 -8.69 -10.27
N ASP A 390 48.52 -8.77 -9.42
CA ASP A 390 48.27 -9.92 -8.52
C ASP A 390 46.93 -10.61 -8.83
N LEU A 391 46.79 -11.15 -10.03
CA LEU A 391 45.79 -12.18 -10.35
C LEU A 391 46.50 -13.53 -10.53
N PRO A 392 46.28 -14.53 -9.65
CA PRO A 392 46.61 -15.90 -10.01
C PRO A 392 45.62 -16.34 -11.09
N PHE A 393 46.18 -16.85 -12.19
CA PHE A 393 45.55 -17.40 -13.41
C PHE A 393 44.07 -17.82 -13.34
#